data_AF-A0A9E4EQJ2-F1
#
_entry.id   AF-A0A9E4EQJ2-F1
#
_cell.length_a   1.000
_cell.length_b   1.000
_cell.length_c   1.000
_cell.angle_alpha   90.00
_cell.angle_beta   90.00
_cell.angle_gamma   90.00
#
_symmetry.space_group_name_H-M   'P 1'
#
loop_
_entity.id
_entity.type
_entity.pdbx_description
1 polymer ?
#
loop_
_entity_poly.entity_id
_entity_poly.type
_entity_poly.pdbx_seq_one_letter_code
_entity_poly.pdbx_strand_id
1 'polypeptide(L)'
;MNFGLGKEGSTKWTIRQDKVERARKKDGWHGMVTNLNDVPGEETLGHYRGLWQAEAAFRTCKFELQFRPVFHWTQSRIHAHVAIDFMTLMCARDLQHRLRLRG
;
A
#
# COMPACT_ATOMS: atom_id res chain seq x y z
N MET A 1 10.88 -19.24 6.34
CA MET A 1 10.36 -20.56 6.78
C MET A 1 11.29 -21.60 6.19
N ASN A 2 11.79 -22.59 6.95
CA ASN A 2 12.55 -23.68 6.35
C ASN A 2 11.57 -24.82 6.09
N PHE A 3 11.34 -25.13 4.82
CA PHE A 3 10.54 -26.26 4.39
C PHE A 3 11.45 -27.48 4.36
N GLY A 4 11.33 -28.35 5.36
CA GLY A 4 11.94 -29.67 5.34
C GLY A 4 10.84 -30.68 5.01
N LEU A 5 10.95 -31.37 3.87
CA LEU A 5 10.11 -32.53 3.56
C LEU A 5 10.60 -33.70 4.42
N GLY A 6 9.85 -34.05 5.46
CA GLY A 6 10.01 -35.34 6.11
C GLY A 6 9.65 -36.45 5.12
N LYS A 7 10.53 -37.45 4.96
CA LYS A 7 10.12 -38.74 4.40
C LYS A 7 8.98 -39.24 5.29
N GLU A 8 7.83 -39.62 4.70
CA GLU A 8 6.54 -39.92 5.37
C GLU A 8 5.57 -38.74 5.54
N GLY A 9 5.23 -38.02 4.45
CA GLY A 9 3.92 -37.38 4.23
C GLY A 9 3.35 -36.41 5.29
N SER A 10 4.06 -36.13 6.37
CA SER A 10 3.60 -35.41 7.54
C SER A 10 4.48 -34.18 7.70
N THR A 11 3.93 -33.02 7.35
CA THR A 11 4.64 -31.77 7.53
C THR A 11 4.53 -31.35 8.99
N LYS A 12 5.56 -31.66 9.78
CA LYS A 12 5.66 -31.21 11.17
C LYS A 12 6.14 -29.76 11.18
N TRP A 13 5.23 -28.85 11.51
CA TRP A 13 5.53 -27.43 11.65
C TRP A 13 5.95 -27.11 13.08
N THR A 14 7.13 -26.50 13.24
CA THR A 14 7.61 -26.03 14.55
C THR A 14 7.88 -24.54 14.47
N ILE A 15 7.32 -23.79 15.41
CA ILE A 15 7.55 -22.34 15.53
C ILE A 15 8.96 -22.10 16.05
N ARG A 16 9.68 -21.18 15.39
CA ARG A 16 10.99 -20.70 15.84
C ARG A 16 10.84 -19.69 16.97
N GLN A 17 10.92 -20.17 18.20
CA GLN A 17 10.75 -19.35 19.41
C GLN A 17 11.77 -18.21 19.50
N ASP A 18 12.99 -18.40 18.98
CA ASP A 18 14.04 -17.36 18.90
C ASP A 18 13.64 -16.14 18.04
N LYS A 19 12.79 -16.34 17.02
CA LYS A 19 12.27 -15.24 16.21
C LYS A 19 11.12 -14.54 16.90
N VAL A 20 10.27 -15.31 17.61
CA VAL A 20 9.15 -14.77 18.39
C VAL A 20 9.68 -13.85 19.49
N GLU A 21 10.70 -14.28 20.23
CA GLU A 21 11.24 -13.50 21.34
C GLU A 21 11.95 -12.22 20.87
N ARG A 22 12.61 -12.26 19.70
CA ARG A 22 13.17 -11.06 19.06
C ARG A 22 12.09 -10.09 18.56
N ALA A 23 11.00 -10.60 17.99
CA ALA A 23 9.89 -9.77 17.56
C ALA A 23 9.21 -9.11 18.78
N ARG A 24 9.01 -9.87 19.87
CA ARG A 24 8.42 -9.39 21.12
C ARG A 24 9.17 -8.21 21.73
N LYS A 25 10.51 -8.17 21.63
CA LYS A 25 11.32 -7.03 22.11
C LYS A 25 11.12 -5.74 21.33
N LYS A 26 10.62 -5.82 20.09
CA LYS A 26 10.39 -4.68 19.19
C LYS A 26 8.91 -4.37 19.03
N ASP A 27 8.07 -5.07 19.77
CA ASP A 27 6.62 -4.96 19.65
C ASP A 27 6.18 -3.59 20.18
N GLY A 28 5.38 -2.88 19.39
CA GLY A 28 4.96 -1.50 19.68
C GLY A 28 5.95 -0.39 19.24
N TRP A 29 7.11 -0.72 18.69
CA TRP A 29 8.03 0.29 18.13
C TRP A 29 7.77 0.49 16.63
N HIS A 30 7.52 1.73 16.21
CA HIS A 30 7.41 2.10 14.80
C HIS A 30 8.66 2.85 14.37
N GLY A 31 9.58 2.16 13.69
CA GLY A 31 10.80 2.76 13.13
C GLY A 31 10.61 3.10 11.66
N MET A 32 11.08 4.27 11.23
CA MET A 32 11.11 4.68 9.83
C MET A 32 12.56 4.77 9.35
N VAL A 33 12.79 4.38 8.10
CA VAL A 33 14.07 4.54 7.41
C VAL A 33 13.82 5.49 6.25
N THR A 34 14.56 6.59 6.20
CA THR A 34 14.45 7.62 5.17
C THR A 34 15.83 8.02 4.67
N ASN A 35 15.90 8.51 3.43
CA ASN A 35 17.10 9.15 2.86
C ASN A 35 17.12 10.67 3.10
N LEU A 36 16.11 11.22 3.78
CA LEU A 36 16.07 12.61 4.20
C LEU A 36 16.96 12.80 5.43
N ASN A 37 18.11 13.46 5.23
CA ASN A 37 19.09 13.67 6.30
C ASN A 37 18.83 14.95 7.11
N ASP A 38 18.20 15.97 6.50
CA ASP A 38 18.06 17.32 7.07
C ASP A 38 16.61 17.66 7.46
N VAL A 39 15.75 16.65 7.64
CA VAL A 39 14.34 16.83 8.00
C VAL A 39 14.09 16.32 9.42
N PRO A 40 13.47 17.12 10.31
CA PRO A 40 13.10 16.67 11.65
C PRO A 40 12.29 15.37 11.61
N GLY A 41 12.49 14.50 12.61
CA GLY A 41 11.78 13.22 12.69
C GLY A 41 10.25 13.36 12.64
N GLU A 42 9.71 14.39 13.29
CA GLU A 42 8.27 14.66 13.29
C GLU A 42 7.72 15.03 11.90
N GLU A 43 8.47 15.83 11.13
CA GLU A 43 8.11 16.19 9.75
C GLU A 43 8.24 14.98 8.82
N THR A 44 9.27 14.16 9.00
CA THR A 44 9.42 12.87 8.30
C THR A 44 8.22 11.95 8.55
N LEU A 45 7.75 11.84 9.81
CA LEU A 45 6.52 11.10 10.15
C LEU A 45 5.30 11.71 9.45
N GLY A 46 5.22 13.04 9.36
CA GLY A 46 4.18 13.78 8.64
C GLY A 46 4.12 13.42 7.15
N HIS A 47 5.27 13.42 6.47
CA HIS A 47 5.36 12.99 5.07
C HIS A 47 4.93 11.55 4.88
N TYR A 48 5.36 10.65 5.77
CA TYR A 48 4.98 9.25 5.72
C TYR A 48 3.47 9.06 5.88
N ARG A 49 2.81 9.82 6.76
CA ARG A 49 1.33 9.81 6.88
C ARG A 49 0.63 10.20 5.57
N GLY A 50 1.29 10.97 4.70
CA GLY A 50 0.83 11.27 3.35
C GLY A 50 0.66 10.03 2.45
N LEU A 51 1.39 8.93 2.70
CA LEU A 51 1.28 7.69 1.90
C LEU A 51 -0.12 7.08 1.93
N TRP A 52 -0.85 7.25 3.04
CA TRP A 52 -2.25 6.85 3.11
C TRP A 52 -3.10 7.46 1.99
N GLN A 53 -2.75 8.66 1.51
CA GLN A 53 -3.48 9.30 0.41
C GLN A 53 -3.36 8.48 -0.89
N ALA A 54 -2.20 7.87 -1.13
CA ALA A 54 -2.01 6.97 -2.26
C ALA A 54 -2.86 5.70 -2.10
N GLU A 55 -2.87 5.10 -0.90
CA GLU A 55 -3.74 3.94 -0.62
C GLU A 55 -5.23 4.27 -0.79
N ALA A 56 -5.66 5.44 -0.32
CA ALA A 56 -7.02 5.93 -0.48
C ALA A 56 -7.36 6.16 -1.95
N ALA A 57 -6.43 6.68 -2.75
CA ALA A 57 -6.60 6.81 -4.20
C ALA A 57 -6.73 5.44 -4.88
N PHE A 58 -5.89 4.46 -4.53
CA PHE A 58 -6.01 3.11 -5.06
C PHE A 58 -7.32 2.43 -4.66
N ARG A 59 -7.79 2.66 -3.44
CA ARG A 59 -9.11 2.22 -2.99
C ARG A 59 -10.18 2.83 -3.89
N THR A 60 -10.14 4.15 -4.10
CA THR A 60 -11.10 4.84 -4.97
C THR A 60 -11.10 4.32 -6.40
N CYS A 61 -9.92 4.09 -6.98
CA CYS A 61 -9.83 3.51 -8.31
C CYS A 61 -10.44 2.11 -8.37
N LYS A 62 -10.22 1.28 -7.35
CA LYS A 62 -10.66 -0.12 -7.35
C LYS A 62 -12.16 -0.29 -7.15
N PHE A 63 -12.79 0.49 -6.26
CA PHE A 63 -14.20 0.28 -5.89
C PHE A 63 -15.14 1.22 -6.63
N GLU A 64 -14.80 2.51 -6.74
CA GLU A 64 -15.66 3.53 -7.35
C GLU A 64 -15.47 3.59 -8.86
N LEU A 65 -14.22 3.65 -9.33
CA LEU A 65 -13.90 3.74 -10.76
C LEU A 65 -13.79 2.37 -11.45
N GLN A 66 -13.91 1.28 -10.69
CA GLN A 66 -13.83 -0.09 -11.21
C GLN A 66 -12.61 -0.33 -12.12
N PHE A 67 -11.43 0.15 -11.71
CA PHE A 67 -10.15 0.03 -12.41
C PHE A 67 -9.70 -1.40 -12.74
N ARG A 68 -10.47 -2.42 -12.32
CA ARG A 68 -10.21 -3.81 -12.63
C ARG A 68 -10.67 -4.08 -14.06
N PRO A 69 -9.77 -4.16 -15.06
CA PRO A 69 -10.17 -4.34 -16.44
C PRO A 69 -10.50 -5.82 -16.64
N VAL A 70 -11.71 -6.24 -16.25
CA VAL A 70 -12.13 -7.65 -16.31
C VAL A 70 -12.35 -8.11 -17.76
N PHE A 71 -12.65 -7.18 -18.67
CA PHE A 71 -13.02 -7.48 -20.07
C PHE A 71 -12.16 -6.74 -21.13
N HIS A 72 -10.96 -6.29 -20.76
CA HIS A 72 -10.04 -5.63 -21.71
C HIS A 72 -8.88 -6.57 -22.06
N TRP A 73 -8.84 -7.01 -23.31
CA TRP A 73 -7.88 -8.03 -23.79
C TRP A 73 -6.74 -7.45 -24.63
N THR A 74 -6.94 -6.26 -25.22
CA THR A 74 -5.93 -5.60 -26.06
C THR A 74 -5.21 -4.52 -25.25
N GLN A 75 -3.89 -4.40 -25.48
CA GLN A 75 -3.05 -3.45 -24.75
C GLN A 75 -3.55 -2.00 -24.87
N SER A 76 -3.97 -1.59 -26.07
CA SER A 76 -4.54 -0.25 -26.31
C SER A 76 -5.77 0.03 -25.44
N ARG A 77 -6.68 -0.95 -25.31
CA ARG A 77 -7.87 -0.84 -24.48
C ARG A 77 -7.56 -0.76 -23.00
N ILE A 78 -6.56 -1.53 -22.53
CA ILE A 78 -6.10 -1.47 -21.15
C ILE A 78 -5.52 -0.08 -20.86
N HIS A 79 -4.64 0.43 -21.73
CA HIS A 79 -4.06 1.76 -21.56
C HIS A 79 -5.12 2.87 -21.54
N ALA A 80 -6.11 2.81 -22.44
CA ALA A 80 -7.20 3.77 -22.48
C ALA A 80 -8.05 3.74 -21.20
N HIS A 81 -8.42 2.55 -20.71
CA HIS A 81 -9.17 2.38 -19.46
C HIS A 81 -8.42 2.99 -18.26
N VAL A 82 -7.13 2.65 -18.13
CA VAL A 82 -6.26 3.19 -17.08
C VAL A 82 -6.16 4.72 -17.15
N ALA A 83 -6.02 5.28 -18.35
CA ALA A 83 -5.92 6.72 -18.54
C ALA A 83 -7.22 7.44 -18.16
N ILE A 84 -8.38 6.91 -18.57
CA ILE A 84 -9.69 7.50 -18.25
C ILE A 84 -9.95 7.48 -16.74
N ASP A 85 -9.66 6.36 -16.08
CA ASP A 85 -9.82 6.26 -14.62
C ASP A 85 -8.88 7.22 -13.88
N PHE A 86 -7.64 7.34 -14.34
CA PHE A 86 -6.69 8.28 -13.76
C PHE A 86 -7.15 9.73 -13.91
N MET A 87 -7.63 10.12 -15.10
CA MET A 87 -8.20 11.45 -15.32
C MET A 87 -9.42 11.70 -14.43
N THR A 88 -10.30 10.71 -14.28
CA THR A 88 -11.48 10.82 -13.42
C THR A 88 -11.10 11.00 -11.96
N LEU A 89 -10.13 10.23 -11.46
CA LEU A 89 -9.58 10.40 -10.12
C LEU A 89 -9.02 11.81 -9.92
N MET A 90 -8.26 12.32 -10.90
CA MET A 90 -7.69 13.67 -10.83
C MET A 90 -8.78 14.75 -10.73
N CYS A 91 -9.83 14.67 -11.55
CA CYS A 91 -10.97 15.59 -11.46
C CYS A 91 -11.65 15.54 -10.09
N ALA A 92 -11.89 14.33 -9.56
CA ALA A 92 -12.49 14.16 -8.24
C ALA A 92 -11.62 14.77 -7.12
N ARG A 93 -10.29 14.59 -7.20
CA ARG A 93 -9.34 15.17 -6.24
C ARG A 93 -9.25 16.68 -6.34
N ASP A 94 -9.23 17.24 -7.55
CA ASP A 94 -9.27 18.69 -7.76
C ASP A 94 -10.55 19.30 -7.17
N LEU A 95 -11.71 18.69 -7.42
CA LEU A 95 -12.98 19.13 -6.85
C LEU A 95 -12.95 19.10 -5.32
N GLN A 96 -12.49 17.99 -4.71
CA GLN A 96 -12.34 17.89 -3.25
C GLN A 96 -11.39 18.95 -2.69
N HIS A 97 -10.28 19.22 -3.38
CA HIS A 97 -9.33 20.25 -2.98
C HIS A 97 -9.96 21.64 -3.01
N ARG A 98 -10.65 22.00 -4.10
CA ARG A 98 -11.37 23.27 -4.22
C ARG A 98 -12.44 23.45 -3.15
N LEU A 99 -13.17 22.38 -2.82
CA LEU A 99 -14.18 22.41 -1.76
C LEU A 99 -13.55 22.70 -0.38
N ARG A 100 -12.39 22.10 -0.08
CA ARG A 100 -11.65 22.39 1.17
C ARG A 100 -11.11 23.81 1.26
N LEU A 101 -10.84 24.46 0.13
CA LEU A 101 -10.36 25.85 0.12
C LEU A 101 -11.49 26.87 0.30
N ARG A 102 -12.75 26.46 0.11
CA ARG A 102 -13.94 27.32 0.16
C ARG A 102 -14.76 27.17 1.44
N GLY A 103 -14.53 26.12 2.22
CA GLY A 103 -15.10 25.92 3.55
C GLY A 103 -14.06 26.16 4.62
#